data_AF-A0A338P738-F1
#
_entry.id   AF-A0A338P738-F1
#
_cell.length_a   1.000
_cell.length_b   1.000
_cell.length_c   1.000
_cell.angle_alpha   90.00
_cell.angle_beta   90.00
_cell.angle_gamma   90.00
#
_symmetry.space_group_name_H-M   'P 1'
#
loop_
_entity.id
_entity.type
_entity.pdbx_description
1 polymer ?
#
loop_
_entity_poly.entity_id
_entity_poly.type
_entity_poly.pdbx_seq_one_letter_code
_entity_poly.pdbx_strand_id
1 'polypeptide(L)'
;RLSRHLVVPNVQTGQLEPLLSRFTEEEEQQMKRMLQRMDVLAKKAKEAGVRLMIDAEQSYFQPAISRLTLEMQRRFNVDKPFIFNTFQCYLKDAYDNVTLDMELARREGWCFGAKLVRGAYMAQERVRAAEIGYEDPINPTYEATNAMYHRMKEIGL
;
A
#
# COMPACT_ATOMS: atom_id res chain seq x y z
N ARG A 1 -6.43 -17.21 6.93
CA ARG A 1 -6.82 -17.04 5.51
C ARG A 1 -6.77 -15.54 5.21
N LEU A 2 -5.75 -15.06 4.48
CA LEU A 2 -5.57 -13.65 4.10
C LEU A 2 -6.82 -13.00 3.48
N SER A 3 -7.66 -13.80 2.81
CA SER A 3 -8.91 -13.35 2.22
C SER A 3 -9.96 -12.81 3.20
N ARG A 4 -9.91 -13.15 4.50
CA ARG A 4 -10.91 -12.70 5.48
C ARG A 4 -10.82 -11.20 5.79
N HIS A 5 -9.67 -10.57 5.58
CA HIS A 5 -9.45 -9.15 5.87
C HIS A 5 -9.54 -8.27 4.62
N LEU A 6 -9.75 -8.87 3.45
CA LEU A 6 -9.98 -8.15 2.19
C LEU A 6 -11.49 -7.92 2.03
N VAL A 7 -11.99 -6.85 2.64
CA VAL A 7 -13.39 -6.41 2.54
C VAL A 7 -13.44 -5.02 1.91
N VAL A 8 -14.51 -4.73 1.16
CA VAL A 8 -14.78 -3.44 0.54
C VAL A 8 -16.17 -2.94 0.91
N PRO A 9 -16.37 -1.63 1.12
CA PRO A 9 -17.68 -1.07 1.32
C PRO A 9 -18.49 -1.16 0.02
N ASN A 10 -19.66 -1.80 0.09
CA ASN A 10 -20.60 -1.79 -1.01
C ASN A 10 -21.31 -0.44 -1.06
N VAL A 11 -21.09 0.31 -2.13
CA VAL A 11 -21.68 1.65 -2.37
C VAL A 11 -23.21 1.68 -2.41
N GLN A 12 -23.88 0.55 -2.66
CA GLN A 12 -25.34 0.47 -2.70
C GLN A 12 -25.94 0.10 -1.33
N THR A 13 -25.31 -0.83 -0.61
CA THR A 13 -25.84 -1.36 0.66
C THR A 13 -25.22 -0.72 1.89
N GLY A 14 -24.09 -0.02 1.74
CA GLY A 14 -23.29 0.54 2.83
C GLY A 14 -22.57 -0.51 3.69
N GLN A 15 -22.70 -1.80 3.38
CA GLN A 15 -22.12 -2.89 4.16
C GLN A 15 -20.72 -3.27 3.67
N LEU A 16 -19.90 -3.82 4.56
CA LEU A 16 -18.62 -4.42 4.19
C LEU A 16 -18.85 -5.81 3.59
N GLU A 17 -18.43 -6.00 2.36
CA GLU A 17 -18.48 -7.28 1.66
C GLU A 17 -17.07 -7.82 1.39
N PRO A 18 -16.85 -9.15 1.35
CA PRO A 18 -15.57 -9.71 0.91
C PRO A 18 -15.22 -9.22 -0.50
N LEU A 19 -14.02 -8.70 -0.71
CA LEU A 19 -13.54 -8.23 -2.03
C LEU A 19 -13.74 -9.26 -3.14
N LEU A 20 -13.59 -10.55 -2.78
CA LEU A 20 -13.71 -11.68 -3.71
C LEU A 20 -15.13 -11.94 -4.22
N SER A 21 -16.19 -11.41 -3.58
CA SER A 21 -17.57 -11.64 -4.03
C SER A 21 -17.88 -11.02 -5.39
N ARG A 22 -17.06 -10.04 -5.82
CA ARG A 22 -17.19 -9.34 -7.10
C ARG A 22 -16.32 -9.92 -8.21
N PHE A 23 -15.51 -10.92 -7.91
CA PHE A 23 -14.54 -11.49 -8.85
C PHE A 23 -15.18 -12.64 -9.61
N THR A 24 -14.80 -12.79 -10.88
CA THR A 24 -14.98 -14.05 -11.61
C THR A 24 -14.16 -15.16 -10.93
N GLU A 25 -14.50 -16.42 -11.20
CA GLU A 25 -13.75 -17.56 -10.66
C GLU A 25 -12.26 -17.48 -11.04
N GLU A 26 -11.95 -17.03 -12.26
CA GLU A 26 -10.58 -16.87 -12.71
C GLU A 26 -9.84 -15.78 -11.92
N GLU A 27 -10.45 -14.61 -11.72
CA GLU A 27 -9.86 -13.52 -10.92
C GLU A 27 -9.65 -13.94 -9.47
N GLU A 28 -10.59 -14.70 -8.88
CA GLU A 28 -10.42 -15.24 -7.53
C GLU A 28 -9.20 -16.18 -7.46
N GLN A 29 -9.03 -17.05 -8.46
CA GLN A 29 -7.85 -17.92 -8.54
C GLN A 29 -6.56 -17.13 -8.74
N GLN A 30 -6.56 -16.08 -9.57
CA GLN A 30 -5.41 -15.20 -9.76
C GLN A 30 -5.01 -14.51 -8.45
N MET A 31 -5.98 -13.97 -7.72
CA MET A 31 -5.78 -13.36 -6.39
C MET A 31 -5.23 -14.38 -5.38
N LYS A 32 -5.77 -15.60 -5.34
CA LYS A 32 -5.27 -16.69 -4.49
C LYS A 32 -3.80 -17.02 -4.81
N ARG A 33 -3.45 -17.13 -6.09
CA ARG A 33 -2.06 -17.39 -6.53
C ARG A 33 -1.11 -16.27 -6.14
N MET A 34 -1.54 -15.00 -6.28
CA MET A 34 -0.74 -13.85 -5.88
C MET A 34 -0.49 -13.86 -4.36
N LEU A 35 -1.52 -14.06 -3.53
CA LEU A 35 -1.39 -14.16 -2.08
C LEU A 35 -0.46 -15.29 -1.63
N GLN A 36 -0.53 -16.44 -2.32
CA GLN A 36 0.38 -17.57 -2.07
C GLN A 36 1.83 -17.21 -2.40
N ARG A 37 2.08 -16.53 -3.52
CA ARG A 37 3.43 -16.08 -3.90
C ARG A 37 4.00 -15.10 -2.88
N MET A 38 3.20 -14.14 -2.41
CA MET A 38 3.61 -13.21 -1.36
C MET A 38 3.96 -13.94 -0.06
N ASP A 39 3.16 -14.93 0.36
CA ASP A 39 3.44 -15.75 1.55
C ASP A 39 4.76 -16.53 1.43
N VAL A 40 4.99 -17.15 0.26
CA VAL A 40 6.24 -17.89 -0.02
C VAL A 40 7.45 -16.95 0.03
N LEU A 41 7.37 -15.79 -0.62
CA LEU A 41 8.46 -14.80 -0.62
C LEU A 41 8.73 -14.26 0.79
N ALA A 42 7.68 -13.90 1.54
CA ALA A 42 7.80 -13.39 2.90
C ALA A 42 8.46 -14.42 3.84
N LYS A 43 8.03 -15.69 3.77
CA LYS A 43 8.65 -16.79 4.53
C LYS A 43 10.11 -16.98 4.16
N LYS A 44 10.41 -17.04 2.85
CA LYS A 44 11.77 -17.29 2.38
C LYS A 44 12.72 -16.15 2.74
N ALA A 45 12.26 -14.92 2.60
CA ALA A 45 13.03 -13.75 3.00
C ALA A 45 13.29 -13.76 4.52
N LYS A 46 12.28 -14.18 5.33
CA LYS A 46 12.41 -14.26 6.79
C LYS A 46 13.44 -15.30 7.21
N GLU A 47 13.41 -16.48 6.59
CA GLU A 47 14.42 -17.54 6.78
C GLU A 47 15.83 -17.05 6.42
N ALA A 48 15.96 -16.27 5.34
CA ALA A 48 17.23 -15.72 4.89
C ALA A 48 17.68 -14.47 5.67
N GLY A 49 16.85 -13.93 6.57
CA GLY A 49 17.16 -12.73 7.34
C GLY A 49 17.22 -11.43 6.52
N VAL A 50 16.62 -11.39 5.33
CA VAL A 50 16.64 -10.23 4.42
C VAL A 50 15.28 -9.53 4.39
N ARG A 51 15.26 -8.19 4.33
CA ARG A 51 14.00 -7.42 4.31
C ARG A 51 13.29 -7.55 2.96
N LEU A 52 11.96 -7.55 2.97
CA LEU A 52 11.14 -7.52 1.76
C LEU A 52 10.53 -6.13 1.58
N MET A 53 10.89 -5.45 0.49
CA MET A 53 10.34 -4.13 0.14
C MET A 53 9.38 -4.31 -1.03
N ILE A 54 8.11 -3.93 -0.83
CA ILE A 54 7.10 -3.99 -1.89
C ILE A 54 7.09 -2.63 -2.58
N ASP A 55 7.40 -2.61 -3.87
CA ASP A 55 7.43 -1.38 -4.65
C ASP A 55 6.04 -0.81 -4.86
N ALA A 56 6.00 0.52 -4.96
CA ALA A 56 4.79 1.25 -5.29
C ALA A 56 4.67 1.39 -6.80
N GLU A 57 3.43 1.41 -7.28
CA GLU A 57 3.09 1.60 -8.69
C GLU A 57 2.27 2.89 -8.85
N GLN A 58 1.62 3.06 -10.01
CA GLN A 58 0.74 4.21 -10.24
C GLN A 58 -0.38 4.28 -9.18
N SER A 59 -0.84 5.50 -8.90
CA SER A 59 -1.77 5.86 -7.83
C SER A 59 -3.07 5.03 -7.85
N TYR A 60 -3.54 4.65 -9.04
CA TYR A 60 -4.76 3.87 -9.21
C TYR A 60 -4.60 2.37 -8.91
N PHE A 61 -3.38 1.84 -8.86
CA PHE A 61 -3.09 0.49 -8.37
C PHE A 61 -2.68 0.47 -6.89
N GLN A 62 -2.13 1.58 -6.40
CA GLN A 62 -1.51 1.67 -5.09
C GLN A 62 -2.42 1.29 -3.90
N PRO A 63 -3.74 1.56 -3.89
CA PRO A 63 -4.62 1.11 -2.80
C PRO A 63 -4.62 -0.41 -2.62
N ALA A 64 -4.64 -1.18 -3.71
CA ALA A 64 -4.62 -2.63 -3.64
C ALA A 64 -3.26 -3.16 -3.16
N ILE A 65 -2.17 -2.62 -3.71
CA ILE A 65 -0.80 -3.00 -3.34
C ILE A 65 -0.54 -2.69 -1.86
N SER A 66 -0.92 -1.49 -1.41
CA SER A 66 -0.76 -1.06 -0.02
C SER A 66 -1.55 -1.94 0.92
N ARG A 67 -2.83 -2.22 0.60
CA ARG A 67 -3.68 -3.09 1.43
C ARG A 67 -3.08 -4.48 1.59
N LEU A 68 -2.63 -5.09 0.50
CA LEU A 68 -1.98 -6.40 0.53
C LEU A 68 -0.68 -6.38 1.35
N THR A 69 0.10 -5.31 1.21
CA THR A 69 1.36 -5.13 1.94
C THR A 69 1.12 -5.00 3.44
N LEU A 70 0.13 -4.21 3.87
CA LEU A 70 -0.23 -4.07 5.29
C LEU A 70 -0.69 -5.40 5.90
N GLU A 71 -1.48 -6.20 5.18
CA GLU A 71 -1.87 -7.53 5.65
C GLU A 71 -0.65 -8.46 5.82
N MET A 72 0.37 -8.31 4.97
CA MET A 72 1.63 -9.02 5.15
C MET A 72 2.42 -8.48 6.34
N GLN A 73 2.50 -7.16 6.54
CA GLN A 73 3.14 -6.57 7.71
C GLN A 73 2.48 -7.06 9.00
N ARG A 74 1.14 -6.99 9.09
CA ARG A 74 0.35 -7.49 10.22
C ARG A 74 0.69 -8.92 10.60
N ARG A 75 0.98 -9.77 9.61
CA ARG A 75 1.28 -11.19 9.83
C ARG A 75 2.74 -11.48 10.14
N PHE A 76 3.68 -10.75 9.54
CA PHE A 76 5.11 -11.09 9.57
C PHE A 76 5.96 -10.13 10.42
N ASN A 77 5.53 -8.87 10.59
CA ASN A 77 6.22 -7.86 11.38
C ASN A 77 5.81 -7.92 12.86
N VAL A 78 6.05 -9.05 13.53
CA VAL A 78 5.71 -9.21 14.95
C VAL A 78 6.74 -8.48 15.83
N ASP A 79 7.99 -8.95 15.81
CA ASP A 79 9.03 -8.43 16.72
C ASP A 79 9.83 -7.25 16.14
N LYS A 80 9.85 -7.13 14.80
CA LYS A 80 10.57 -6.05 14.09
C LYS A 80 10.00 -5.83 12.68
N PRO A 81 10.17 -4.64 12.08
CA PRO A 81 9.82 -4.40 10.69
C PRO A 81 10.63 -5.30 9.76
N PHE A 82 9.94 -6.06 8.93
CA PHE A 82 10.52 -7.03 8.01
C PHE A 82 10.02 -6.82 6.58
N ILE A 83 8.71 -6.61 6.45
CA ILE A 83 8.03 -6.21 5.22
C ILE A 83 7.81 -4.70 5.26
N PHE A 84 8.12 -4.04 4.14
CA PHE A 84 8.06 -2.59 4.01
C PHE A 84 7.11 -2.21 2.87
N ASN A 85 6.16 -1.31 3.16
CA ASN A 85 5.31 -0.66 2.16
C ASN A 85 6.01 0.57 1.60
N THR A 86 5.89 0.81 0.30
CA THR A 86 6.49 2.00 -0.33
C THR A 86 5.49 3.14 -0.38
N PHE A 87 5.84 4.28 0.21
CA PHE A 87 5.05 5.51 0.16
C PHE A 87 5.70 6.53 -0.76
N GLN A 88 4.92 7.06 -1.70
CA GLN A 88 5.38 7.94 -2.76
C GLN A 88 5.08 9.41 -2.41
N CYS A 89 6.10 10.17 -2.03
CA CYS A 89 5.98 11.54 -1.50
C CYS A 89 5.59 12.59 -2.55
N TYR A 90 5.58 12.24 -3.85
CA TYR A 90 5.01 13.08 -4.89
C TYR A 90 3.48 13.12 -4.85
N LEU A 91 2.80 12.19 -4.15
CA LEU A 91 1.34 12.21 -4.01
C LEU A 91 0.95 13.21 -2.91
N LYS A 92 -0.16 13.92 -3.13
CA LYS A 92 -0.74 14.85 -2.14
C LYS A 92 -1.12 14.14 -0.84
N ASP A 93 -1.65 12.92 -0.94
CA ASP A 93 -2.17 12.13 0.19
C ASP A 93 -1.09 11.30 0.91
N ALA A 94 0.18 11.40 0.50
CA ALA A 94 1.25 10.53 1.02
C ALA A 94 1.38 10.59 2.55
N TYR A 95 1.29 11.79 3.13
CA TYR A 95 1.39 12.02 4.57
C TYR A 95 0.22 11.40 5.33
N ASP A 96 -1.00 11.60 4.84
CA ASP A 96 -2.20 11.10 5.50
C ASP A 96 -2.24 9.56 5.44
N ASN A 97 -1.84 8.98 4.30
CA ASN A 97 -1.77 7.53 4.14
C ASN A 97 -0.74 6.89 5.09
N VAL A 98 0.49 7.42 5.18
CA VAL A 98 1.51 6.83 6.06
C VAL A 98 1.13 6.95 7.54
N THR A 99 0.52 8.07 7.94
CA THR A 99 0.11 8.29 9.33
C THR A 99 -1.07 7.41 9.71
N LEU A 100 -2.04 7.23 8.81
CA LEU A 100 -3.16 6.30 8.97
C LEU A 100 -2.66 4.86 9.17
N ASP A 101 -1.77 4.40 8.30
CA ASP A 101 -1.26 3.03 8.34
C ASP A 101 -0.39 2.77 9.57
N MET A 102 0.41 3.76 9.97
CA MET A 102 1.20 3.70 11.20
C MET A 102 0.32 3.61 12.45
N GLU A 103 -0.75 4.41 12.52
CA GLU A 103 -1.71 4.36 13.64
C GLU A 103 -2.48 3.04 13.66
N LEU A 104 -2.83 2.49 12.49
CA LEU A 104 -3.42 1.16 12.39
C LEU A 104 -2.48 0.09 12.97
N ALA A 105 -1.20 0.13 12.60
CA ALA A 105 -0.18 -0.77 13.12
C ALA A 105 -0.06 -0.71 14.64
N ARG A 106 -0.01 0.51 15.18
CA ARG A 106 0.08 0.78 16.61
C ARG A 106 -1.14 0.24 17.37
N ARG A 107 -2.35 0.44 16.82
CA ARG A 107 -3.60 -0.04 17.44
C ARG A 107 -3.72 -1.56 17.42
N GLU A 108 -3.23 -2.20 16.37
CA GLU A 108 -3.32 -3.66 16.20
C GLU A 108 -2.12 -4.43 16.77
N GLY A 109 -1.04 -3.74 17.16
CA GLY A 109 0.09 -4.32 17.88
C GLY A 109 1.14 -5.01 17.00
N TRP A 110 1.38 -4.52 15.78
CA TRP A 110 2.44 -5.03 14.89
C TRP A 110 3.42 -3.92 14.48
N CYS A 111 4.65 -4.30 14.13
CA CYS A 111 5.71 -3.35 13.79
C CYS A 111 5.51 -2.77 12.38
N PHE A 112 5.32 -1.46 12.29
CA PHE A 112 5.15 -0.76 11.01
C PHE A 112 6.47 -0.69 10.22
N GLY A 113 6.41 -0.93 8.91
CA GLY A 113 7.55 -0.82 8.00
C GLY A 113 7.23 0.06 6.80
N ALA A 114 7.96 1.15 6.63
CA ALA A 114 7.79 2.08 5.53
C ALA A 114 9.09 2.33 4.75
N LYS A 115 8.99 2.32 3.43
CA LYS A 115 10.02 2.78 2.47
C LYS A 115 9.53 4.08 1.87
N LEU A 116 10.19 5.19 2.19
CA LEU A 116 9.85 6.48 1.61
C LEU A 116 10.60 6.71 0.30
N VAL A 117 9.87 7.05 -0.76
CA VAL A 117 10.43 7.47 -2.05
C VAL A 117 9.79 8.77 -2.49
N ARG A 118 10.42 9.49 -3.43
CA ARG A 118 9.76 10.63 -4.08
C ARG A 118 8.64 10.13 -5.00
N GLY A 119 8.93 9.20 -5.90
CA GLY A 119 7.98 8.66 -6.88
C GLY A 119 8.63 8.50 -8.24
N ALA A 120 8.01 7.71 -9.13
CA ALA A 120 8.55 7.41 -10.47
C ALA A 120 7.60 7.75 -11.63
N TYR A 121 6.32 8.01 -11.35
CA TYR A 121 5.25 7.99 -12.36
C TYR A 121 4.57 9.35 -12.62
N MET A 122 5.15 10.46 -12.17
CA MET A 122 4.63 11.85 -12.26
C MET A 122 3.99 12.20 -13.61
N ALA A 123 4.67 11.90 -14.72
CA ALA A 123 4.19 12.23 -16.05
C ALA A 123 2.94 11.43 -16.43
N GLN A 124 2.92 10.14 -16.10
CA GLN A 124 1.79 9.25 -16.38
C GLN A 124 0.56 9.63 -15.54
N GLU A 125 0.76 10.00 -14.27
CA GLU A 125 -0.33 10.49 -13.40
C GLU A 125 -1.00 11.73 -13.98
N ARG A 126 -0.22 12.73 -14.40
CA ARG A 126 -0.75 13.99 -14.95
C ARG A 126 -1.51 13.76 -16.25
N VAL A 127 -0.96 12.94 -17.15
CA VAL A 127 -1.62 12.60 -18.42
C VAL A 127 -2.95 11.91 -18.14
N ARG A 128 -2.96 10.90 -17.26
CA ARG A 128 -4.18 10.17 -16.92
C ARG A 128 -5.23 11.06 -16.24
N ALA A 129 -4.83 11.94 -15.33
CA ALA A 129 -5.73 12.89 -14.67
C ALA A 129 -6.40 13.83 -15.69
N ALA A 130 -5.64 14.33 -16.66
CA ALA A 130 -6.17 15.16 -17.73
C ALA A 130 -7.09 14.39 -18.70
N GLU A 131 -6.76 13.14 -19.04
CA GLU A 131 -7.56 12.30 -19.94
C GLU A 131 -8.91 11.88 -19.33
N ILE A 132 -8.92 11.53 -18.04
CA ILE A 132 -10.13 11.06 -17.34
C ILE A 132 -10.92 12.24 -16.73
N GLY A 133 -10.26 13.36 -16.44
CA GLY A 133 -10.87 14.56 -15.88
C GLY A 133 -11.00 14.56 -14.36
N TYR A 134 -10.09 13.89 -13.65
CA TYR A 134 -10.01 13.96 -12.17
C TYR A 134 -8.86 14.87 -11.72
N GLU A 135 -8.86 15.23 -10.44
CA GLU A 135 -7.82 16.09 -9.86
C GLU A 135 -6.43 15.45 -9.97
N ASP A 136 -5.43 16.23 -10.40
CA ASP A 136 -4.03 15.80 -10.40
C ASP A 136 -3.61 15.32 -8.99
N PRO A 137 -3.28 14.03 -8.81
CA PRO A 137 -3.00 13.48 -7.49
C PRO A 137 -1.61 13.86 -6.98
N ILE A 138 -0.78 14.49 -7.81
CA ILE A 138 0.61 14.80 -7.48
C ILE A 138 0.80 16.22 -6.97
N ASN A 139 1.85 16.42 -6.19
CA ASN A 139 2.29 17.72 -5.72
C ASN A 139 2.60 18.65 -6.91
N PRO A 140 2.29 19.96 -6.79
CA PRO A 140 2.38 20.89 -7.91
C PRO A 140 3.81 21.11 -8.40
N THR A 141 4.81 20.98 -7.51
CA THR A 141 6.22 21.21 -7.83
C THR A 141 7.16 20.17 -7.23
N TYR A 142 8.39 20.15 -7.73
CA TYR A 142 9.48 19.34 -7.19
C TYR A 142 9.78 19.71 -5.73
N GLU A 143 9.75 21.00 -5.41
CA GLU A 143 9.98 21.54 -4.07
C GLU A 143 8.89 21.08 -3.11
N ALA A 144 7.61 21.08 -3.55
CA ALA A 144 6.51 20.55 -2.75
C ALA A 144 6.67 19.04 -2.47
N THR A 145 7.13 18.26 -3.45
CA THR A 145 7.47 16.84 -3.26
C THR A 145 8.62 16.65 -2.27
N ASN A 146 9.64 17.51 -2.32
CA ASN A 146 10.74 17.47 -1.35
C ASN A 146 10.26 17.82 0.05
N ALA A 147 9.46 18.87 0.20
CA ALA A 147 8.89 19.25 1.49
C ALA A 147 8.06 18.10 2.08
N MET A 148 7.26 17.42 1.26
CA MET A 148 6.53 16.22 1.67
C MET A 148 7.48 15.10 2.13
N TYR A 149 8.52 14.79 1.35
CA TYR A 149 9.50 13.77 1.70
C TYR A 149 10.24 14.08 3.02
N HIS A 150 10.57 15.35 3.26
CA HIS A 150 11.18 15.79 4.52
C HIS A 150 10.21 15.66 5.69
N ARG A 151 8.99 16.16 5.54
CA ARG A 151 7.93 16.04 6.54
C ARG A 151 7.66 14.58 6.93
N MET A 152 7.65 13.66 5.96
CA MET A 152 7.41 12.24 6.24
C MET A 152 8.54 11.57 7.02
N LYS A 153 9.79 12.01 6.86
CA LYS A 153 10.92 11.50 7.66
C LYS A 153 10.83 11.90 9.14
N GLU A 154 10.15 13.00 9.45
CA GLU A 154 10.01 13.52 10.81
C GLU A 154 8.91 12.80 11.62
N ILE A 155 8.11 11.93 10.99
CA ILE A 155 7.01 11.19 11.63
C ILE A 155 7.50 10.16 12.66
N GLY A 156 8.80 9.85 12.68
CA GLY A 156 9.38 8.89 13.64
C GLY A 156 9.12 7.43 13.22
N LEU A 157 9.28 7.15 11.93
CA LEU A 157 9.25 5.80 11.34
C LEU A 157 10.37 4.89 11.85
#